data_AF-A0A2G9YV31-F1
#
_entry.id   AF-A0A2G9YV31-F1
#
_cell.length_a   1.000
_cell.length_b   1.000
_cell.length_c   1.000
_cell.angle_alpha   90.00
_cell.angle_beta   90.00
_cell.angle_gamma   90.00
#
_symmetry.space_group_name_H-M   'P 1'
#
loop_
_entity.id
_entity.type
_entity.pdbx_description
1 polymer ?
#
loop_
_entity_poly.entity_id
_entity_poly.type
_entity_poly.pdbx_seq_one_letter_code
_entity_poly.pdbx_strand_id
1 'polypeptide(L)'
;MTLNLLPGAGIKSETEIYPSDMMFVQENSLVAIASPFNPDPQVARELNVVVTAYSSTVMETDDTPFITASGKMVREGIIANNLLPFGTKVKIPSLYGDKIFIVEDRMAERKGDYHFDIWFPSYWEALNFGAKDVIVKVLES
;
A
#
# COMPACT_ATOMS: atom_id res chain seq x y z
N MET A 1 -24.76 67.44 -3.36
CA MET A 1 -24.59 66.64 -2.13
C MET A 1 -24.15 65.26 -2.55
N THR A 2 -22.97 64.87 -2.06
CA THR A 2 -22.24 63.62 -2.32
C THR A 2 -22.76 62.46 -1.49
N LEU A 3 -22.58 61.23 -1.99
CA LEU A 3 -22.16 60.01 -1.28
C LEU A 3 -21.80 58.95 -2.37
N ASN A 4 -20.51 58.67 -2.63
CA ASN A 4 -19.62 57.65 -2.04
C ASN A 4 -19.89 56.20 -2.54
N LEU A 5 -18.99 55.64 -3.38
CA LEU A 5 -17.95 54.60 -3.10
C LEU A 5 -18.56 53.17 -3.05
N LEU A 6 -18.14 52.10 -3.76
CA LEU A 6 -16.86 51.56 -4.25
C LEU A 6 -17.14 50.57 -5.42
N PRO A 7 -16.17 50.27 -6.31
CA PRO A 7 -16.31 49.19 -7.29
C PRO A 7 -16.07 47.82 -6.65
N GLY A 8 -17.13 47.04 -6.48
CA GLY A 8 -17.04 45.63 -6.10
C GLY A 8 -16.55 44.79 -7.27
N ALA A 9 -15.34 44.27 -7.13
CA ALA A 9 -14.77 43.13 -7.85
C ALA A 9 -15.81 42.00 -8.02
N GLY A 10 -15.79 41.16 -9.04
CA GLY A 10 -14.68 40.58 -9.78
C GLY A 10 -15.14 39.19 -10.20
N ILE A 11 -14.64 38.72 -11.32
CA ILE A 11 -15.18 37.60 -12.09
C ILE A 11 -14.54 36.28 -11.58
N LYS A 12 -15.38 35.23 -11.56
CA LYS A 12 -15.21 33.77 -11.35
C LYS A 12 -13.80 33.11 -11.27
N SER A 13 -13.83 31.99 -10.54
CA SER A 13 -13.07 30.71 -10.64
C SER A 13 -11.65 30.64 -10.06
N GLU A 14 -11.48 29.83 -9.02
CA GLU A 14 -10.19 29.20 -8.70
C GLU A 14 -10.42 27.73 -8.34
N THR A 15 -9.95 26.87 -9.24
CA THR A 15 -9.66 25.47 -9.00
C THR A 15 -8.45 25.44 -8.07
N GLU A 16 -8.60 24.89 -6.87
CA GLU A 16 -7.53 24.79 -5.88
C GLU A 16 -6.52 23.74 -6.34
N ILE A 17 -5.41 24.19 -6.95
CA ILE A 17 -4.24 23.36 -7.27
C ILE A 17 -3.28 23.50 -6.09
N TYR A 18 -3.10 22.45 -5.31
CA TYR A 18 -2.08 22.42 -4.26
C TYR A 18 -0.69 22.35 -4.91
N PRO A 19 0.18 23.36 -4.75
CA PRO A 19 1.52 23.33 -5.31
C PRO A 19 2.42 22.57 -4.34
N SER A 20 2.37 21.25 -4.38
CA SER A 20 3.41 20.45 -3.72
C SER A 20 4.67 20.49 -4.59
N ASP A 21 5.62 21.33 -4.19
CA ASP A 21 7.05 21.25 -4.51
C ASP A 21 7.50 21.67 -5.91
N MET A 22 7.35 22.96 -6.24
CA MET A 22 8.10 23.58 -7.35
C MET A 22 8.86 24.82 -6.86
N MET A 23 10.19 24.73 -6.82
CA MET A 23 11.07 25.84 -6.45
C MET A 23 11.78 26.36 -7.70
N PHE A 24 11.60 27.64 -8.00
CA PHE A 24 12.27 28.32 -9.12
C PHE A 24 13.58 28.92 -8.63
N VAL A 25 14.70 28.48 -9.20
CA VAL A 25 15.99 29.16 -9.06
C VAL A 25 16.16 30.09 -10.26
N GLN A 26 16.56 31.34 -10.03
CA GLN A 26 16.56 32.41 -11.03
C GLN A 26 17.21 31.97 -12.36
N GLU A 27 16.40 32.15 -13.40
CA GLU A 27 16.57 31.87 -14.84
C GLU A 27 16.96 30.42 -15.22
N ASN A 28 15.89 29.65 -15.49
CA ASN A 28 15.79 28.43 -16.31
C ASN A 28 16.20 27.07 -15.73
N SER A 29 16.34 26.92 -14.41
CA SER A 29 16.47 25.57 -13.81
C SER A 29 15.28 25.22 -12.93
N LEU A 30 14.48 24.26 -13.40
CA LEU A 30 13.53 23.50 -12.58
C LEU A 30 14.31 22.40 -11.87
N VAL A 31 14.43 22.48 -10.56
CA VAL A 31 14.95 21.39 -9.73
C VAL A 31 13.74 20.61 -9.21
N ALA A 32 13.57 19.37 -9.66
CA ALA A 32 12.65 18.44 -9.02
C ALA A 32 13.23 18.08 -7.65
N ILE A 33 12.74 18.76 -6.61
CA ILE A 33 13.06 18.42 -5.24
C ILE A 33 12.25 17.17 -4.93
N ALA A 34 12.88 15.99 -4.95
CA ALA A 34 12.27 14.80 -4.36
C ALA A 34 11.96 15.13 -2.91
N SER A 35 10.68 15.10 -2.54
CA SER A 35 10.17 15.64 -1.28
C SER A 35 10.95 15.04 -0.09
N PRO A 36 11.85 15.82 0.58
CA PRO A 36 12.77 15.26 1.57
C PRO A 36 12.08 14.85 2.87
N PHE A 37 10.77 15.13 2.99
CA PHE A 37 9.97 14.87 4.18
C PHE A 37 9.26 13.52 4.18
N ASN A 38 9.33 12.73 3.10
CA ASN A 38 8.85 11.35 3.10
C ASN A 38 9.67 10.52 2.09
N PRO A 39 10.88 10.06 2.46
CA PRO A 39 11.65 9.20 1.57
C PRO A 39 10.82 7.96 1.24
N ASP A 40 10.84 7.53 -0.02
CA ASP A 40 10.26 6.26 -0.41
C ASP A 40 10.83 5.15 0.50
N PRO A 41 9.98 4.21 0.97
CA PRO A 41 10.45 3.15 1.85
C PRO A 41 11.64 2.41 1.23
N GLN A 42 12.78 2.42 1.92
CA GLN A 42 13.98 1.74 1.44
C GLN A 42 13.78 0.23 1.43
N VAL A 43 14.33 -0.45 0.44
CA VAL A 43 14.20 -1.90 0.28
C VAL A 43 15.34 -2.57 1.05
N ALA A 44 14.99 -3.29 2.13
CA ALA A 44 15.94 -4.03 2.96
C ALA A 44 16.44 -5.31 2.25
N ARG A 45 15.55 -6.01 1.53
CA ARG A 45 15.86 -7.26 0.82
C ARG A 45 14.82 -7.60 -0.23
N GLU A 46 15.23 -8.37 -1.23
CA GLU A 46 14.36 -8.96 -2.26
C GLU A 46 14.30 -10.48 -2.10
N LEU A 47 13.10 -11.05 -2.21
CA LEU A 47 12.84 -12.49 -2.04
C LEU A 47 12.14 -13.03 -3.28
N ASN A 48 12.67 -14.10 -3.89
CA ASN A 48 11.96 -14.89 -4.90
C ASN A 48 11.04 -15.88 -4.19
N VAL A 49 9.73 -15.71 -4.33
CA VAL A 49 8.74 -16.43 -3.53
C VAL A 49 7.50 -16.79 -4.36
N VAL A 50 6.75 -17.76 -3.84
CA VAL A 50 5.42 -18.08 -4.36
C VAL A 50 4.40 -17.22 -3.62
N VAL A 51 3.64 -16.43 -4.37
CA VAL A 51 2.51 -15.66 -3.85
C VAL A 51 1.22 -16.35 -4.28
N THR A 52 0.39 -16.75 -3.32
CA THR A 52 -1.02 -17.14 -3.55
C THR A 52 -1.96 -16.20 -2.81
N ALA A 53 -3.24 -16.55 -2.80
CA ALA A 53 -4.30 -15.78 -2.18
C ALA A 53 -5.17 -16.67 -1.31
N TYR A 54 -5.72 -16.08 -0.25
CA TYR A 54 -6.69 -16.71 0.64
C TYR A 54 -7.85 -15.75 0.92
N SER A 55 -8.95 -16.28 1.45
CA SER A 55 -10.11 -15.49 1.83
C SER A 55 -10.62 -15.89 3.21
N SER A 56 -11.25 -14.96 3.92
CA SER A 56 -11.91 -15.22 5.21
C SER A 56 -13.26 -15.94 5.07
N THR A 57 -13.43 -16.76 4.03
CA THR A 57 -14.67 -17.50 3.84
C THR A 57 -14.75 -18.57 4.91
N VAL A 58 -15.88 -18.64 5.64
CA VAL A 58 -16.12 -19.52 6.82
C VAL A 58 -15.77 -20.99 6.57
N MET A 59 -15.68 -21.42 5.31
CA MET A 59 -15.30 -22.77 4.91
C MET A 59 -13.80 -23.09 5.08
N GLU A 60 -12.95 -22.12 5.44
CA GLU A 60 -11.49 -22.28 5.50
C GLU A 60 -10.84 -21.88 6.85
N THR A 61 -11.59 -21.44 7.86
CA THR A 61 -11.05 -20.93 9.15
C THR A 61 -11.93 -21.29 10.36
N ASP A 62 -11.36 -21.29 11.58
CA ASP A 62 -12.09 -21.58 12.84
C ASP A 62 -13.12 -20.47 13.20
N ASP A 63 -13.75 -20.60 14.37
CA ASP A 63 -14.73 -19.71 15.01
C ASP A 63 -14.51 -18.17 14.85
N THR A 64 -13.33 -17.69 14.42
CA THR A 64 -13.03 -16.26 14.16
C THR A 64 -12.40 -15.95 12.77
N PRO A 65 -13.12 -16.13 11.65
CA PRO A 65 -12.57 -16.05 10.28
C PRO A 65 -12.00 -14.68 9.88
N PHE A 66 -12.32 -13.62 10.62
CA PHE A 66 -11.93 -12.25 10.31
C PHE A 66 -10.83 -11.70 11.24
N ILE A 67 -10.26 -12.52 12.14
CA ILE A 67 -9.18 -12.10 13.04
C ILE A 67 -7.87 -12.75 12.56
N THR A 68 -6.85 -11.94 12.27
CA THR A 68 -5.53 -12.42 11.86
C THR A 68 -4.74 -12.97 13.05
N ALA A 69 -3.66 -13.71 12.80
CA ALA A 69 -2.75 -14.18 13.85
C ALA A 69 -2.10 -13.05 14.68
N SER A 70 -2.04 -11.82 14.17
CA SER A 70 -1.63 -10.63 14.95
C SER A 70 -2.73 -10.02 15.82
N GLY A 71 -3.95 -10.57 15.79
CA GLY A 71 -5.12 -10.12 16.55
C GLY A 71 -5.88 -8.95 15.92
N LYS A 72 -5.63 -8.64 14.63
CA LYS A 72 -6.29 -7.54 13.93
C LYS A 72 -7.44 -8.04 13.06
N MET A 73 -8.39 -7.18 12.75
CA MET A 73 -9.40 -7.50 11.74
C MET A 73 -8.77 -7.53 10.35
N VAL A 74 -9.18 -8.50 9.55
CA VAL A 74 -8.77 -8.59 8.15
C VAL A 74 -9.19 -7.36 7.35
N ARG A 75 -8.33 -6.95 6.42
CA ARG A 75 -8.53 -5.82 5.51
C ARG A 75 -7.60 -5.94 4.33
N GLU A 76 -7.90 -5.20 3.27
CA GLU A 76 -7.00 -5.11 2.13
C GLU A 76 -5.58 -4.68 2.53
N GLY A 77 -4.60 -5.29 1.89
CA GLY A 77 -3.18 -5.05 2.17
C GLY A 77 -2.60 -5.95 3.26
N ILE A 78 -3.38 -6.87 3.82
CA ILE A 78 -2.85 -7.91 4.73
C ILE A 78 -2.30 -9.09 3.94
N ILE A 79 -1.16 -9.60 4.41
CA ILE A 79 -0.56 -10.84 3.94
C ILE A 79 -0.25 -11.79 5.10
N ALA A 80 -0.31 -13.09 4.80
CA ALA A 80 0.18 -14.16 5.65
C ALA A 80 1.57 -14.62 5.20
N ASN A 81 2.48 -14.80 6.16
CA ASN A 81 3.81 -15.35 5.91
C ASN A 81 4.39 -15.89 7.23
N ASN A 82 5.14 -17.00 7.19
CA ASN A 82 5.68 -17.64 8.40
C ASN A 82 7.11 -17.16 8.77
N LEU A 83 7.85 -16.60 7.80
CA LEU A 83 9.25 -16.19 7.98
C LEU A 83 9.39 -14.79 8.60
N LEU A 84 8.54 -13.86 8.18
CA LEU A 84 8.68 -12.44 8.50
C LEU A 84 7.95 -12.08 9.81
N PRO A 85 8.55 -11.21 10.65
CA PRO A 85 7.88 -10.67 11.82
C PRO A 85 6.55 -9.97 11.45
N PHE A 86 5.59 -9.98 12.37
CA PHE A 86 4.38 -9.18 12.20
C PHE A 86 4.72 -7.70 12.07
N GLY A 87 3.93 -6.97 11.28
CA GLY A 87 4.15 -5.56 10.96
C GLY A 87 5.16 -5.31 9.83
N THR A 88 5.87 -6.35 9.35
CA THR A 88 6.79 -6.21 8.22
C THR A 88 6.04 -5.68 7.00
N LYS A 89 6.55 -4.60 6.41
CA LYS A 89 5.99 -4.00 5.20
C LYS A 89 6.68 -4.58 3.96
N VAL A 90 5.91 -4.91 2.94
CA VAL A 90 6.43 -5.43 1.67
C VAL A 90 5.75 -4.80 0.46
N LYS A 91 6.44 -4.79 -0.69
CA LYS A 91 5.88 -4.48 -2.00
C LYS A 91 5.97 -5.70 -2.92
N ILE A 92 5.02 -5.82 -3.86
CA ILE A 92 5.02 -6.85 -4.90
C ILE A 92 4.91 -6.16 -6.26
N PRO A 93 6.02 -5.60 -6.79
CA PRO A 93 5.96 -4.63 -7.88
C PRO A 93 5.33 -5.16 -9.16
N SER A 94 5.61 -6.43 -9.51
CA SER A 94 5.06 -7.06 -10.72
C SER A 94 3.54 -7.27 -10.69
N LEU A 95 2.92 -7.23 -9.50
CA LEU A 95 1.49 -7.47 -9.34
C LEU A 95 0.71 -6.23 -8.92
N TYR A 96 1.29 -5.38 -8.07
CA TYR A 96 0.59 -4.26 -7.45
C TYR A 96 1.39 -2.94 -7.45
N GLY A 97 2.49 -2.86 -8.20
CA GLY A 97 3.33 -1.65 -8.27
C GLY A 97 3.82 -1.22 -6.88
N ASP A 98 3.45 -0.01 -6.48
CA ASP A 98 3.88 0.59 -5.20
C ASP A 98 3.00 0.27 -4.00
N LYS A 99 1.96 -0.54 -4.16
CA LYS A 99 1.09 -0.94 -3.04
C LYS A 99 1.91 -1.64 -1.95
N ILE A 100 1.75 -1.16 -0.72
CA ILE A 100 2.38 -1.73 0.47
C ILE A 100 1.42 -2.73 1.11
N PHE A 101 1.96 -3.90 1.41
CA PHE A 101 1.31 -4.95 2.17
C PHE A 101 1.98 -5.09 3.54
N ILE A 102 1.24 -5.59 4.53
CA ILE A 102 1.71 -5.77 5.89
C ILE A 102 1.51 -7.21 6.32
N VAL A 103 2.56 -7.82 6.87
CA VAL A 103 2.51 -9.14 7.49
C VAL A 103 1.71 -9.05 8.78
N GLU A 104 0.48 -9.53 8.77
CA GLU A 104 -0.41 -9.54 9.95
C GLU A 104 -0.93 -10.93 10.26
N ASP A 105 -0.70 -11.90 9.37
CA ASP A 105 -1.25 -13.24 9.51
C ASP A 105 -0.20 -14.35 9.31
N ARG A 106 -0.59 -15.58 9.62
CA ARG A 106 0.26 -16.78 9.53
C ARG A 106 -0.39 -17.85 8.66
N MET A 107 0.47 -18.69 8.11
CA MET A 107 0.07 -19.83 7.31
C MET A 107 0.23 -21.11 8.14
N ALA A 108 -0.43 -22.20 7.71
CA ALA A 108 -0.20 -23.51 8.32
C ALA A 108 1.30 -23.85 8.35
N GLU A 109 1.81 -24.41 9.46
CA GLU A 109 3.25 -24.61 9.71
C GLU A 109 3.96 -25.41 8.60
N ARG A 110 3.25 -26.33 7.94
CA ARG A 110 3.76 -27.08 6.79
C ARG A 110 4.10 -26.23 5.55
N LYS A 111 3.62 -24.99 5.48
CA LYS A 111 3.94 -24.03 4.43
C LYS A 111 5.27 -23.38 4.83
N GLY A 112 6.32 -23.69 4.09
CA GLY A 112 7.68 -23.21 4.34
C GLY A 112 7.84 -21.70 4.12
N ASP A 113 9.07 -21.23 4.29
CA ASP A 113 9.41 -19.81 4.44
C ASP A 113 9.26 -18.96 3.17
N TYR A 114 9.14 -19.59 2.00
CA TYR A 114 9.10 -18.95 0.68
C TYR A 114 7.67 -18.74 0.14
N HIS A 115 6.67 -18.78 1.01
CA HIS A 115 5.27 -18.64 0.63
C HIS A 115 4.65 -17.39 1.23
N PHE A 116 3.90 -16.65 0.42
CA PHE A 116 3.15 -15.46 0.80
C PHE A 116 1.68 -15.65 0.38
N ASP A 117 0.75 -15.32 1.27
CA ASP A 117 -0.69 -15.41 0.99
C ASP A 117 -1.32 -14.03 1.13
N ILE A 118 -1.86 -13.49 0.03
CA ILE A 118 -2.57 -12.21 0.03
C ILE A 118 -4.02 -12.44 0.43
N TRP A 119 -4.51 -11.63 1.37
CA TRP A 119 -5.91 -11.68 1.76
C TRP A 119 -6.82 -11.04 0.70
N PHE A 120 -7.92 -11.71 0.39
CA PHE A 120 -9.00 -11.22 -0.44
C PHE A 120 -10.36 -11.32 0.28
N PRO A 121 -11.30 -10.40 0.01
CA PRO A 121 -12.63 -10.43 0.61
C PRO A 121 -13.51 -11.57 0.08
N SER A 122 -13.19 -12.15 -1.08
CA SER A 122 -13.97 -13.21 -1.72
C SER A 122 -13.13 -14.43 -2.10
N TYR A 123 -13.68 -15.61 -1.87
CA TYR A 123 -13.12 -16.89 -2.32
C TYR A 123 -12.84 -16.90 -3.83
N TRP A 124 -13.76 -16.38 -4.64
CA TRP A 124 -13.61 -16.40 -6.10
C TRP A 124 -12.47 -15.51 -6.58
N GLU A 125 -12.22 -14.39 -5.89
CA GLU A 125 -11.08 -13.52 -6.21
C GLU A 125 -9.76 -14.20 -5.85
N ALA A 126 -9.70 -14.84 -4.68
CA ALA A 126 -8.52 -15.61 -4.26
C ALA A 126 -8.23 -16.76 -5.23
N LEU A 127 -9.28 -17.50 -5.63
CA LEU A 127 -9.15 -18.60 -6.58
C LEU A 127 -8.67 -18.13 -7.96
N ASN A 128 -9.24 -17.03 -8.47
CA ASN A 128 -8.87 -16.45 -9.76
C ASN A 128 -7.46 -15.83 -9.75
N PHE A 129 -6.97 -15.40 -8.59
CA PHE A 129 -5.61 -14.86 -8.46
C PHE A 129 -4.55 -15.93 -8.76
N GLY A 130 -4.76 -17.16 -8.27
CA GLY A 130 -3.87 -18.30 -8.51
C GLY A 130 -2.51 -18.20 -7.81
N ALA A 131 -1.55 -19.01 -8.24
CA ALA A 131 -0.16 -18.99 -7.73
C ALA A 131 0.76 -18.23 -8.69
N LYS A 132 1.63 -17.38 -8.15
CA LYS A 132 2.54 -16.56 -8.93
C LYS A 132 3.95 -16.57 -8.32
N ASP A 133 4.93 -16.92 -9.13
CA ASP A 133 6.35 -16.79 -8.79
C ASP A 133 6.78 -15.35 -9.05
N VAL A 134 7.06 -14.60 -7.98
CA VAL A 134 7.37 -13.16 -8.08
C VAL A 134 8.43 -12.75 -7.07
N ILE A 135 8.99 -11.55 -7.30
CA ILE A 135 9.88 -10.90 -6.36
C ILE A 135 9.06 -10.06 -5.38
N VAL A 136 9.23 -10.35 -4.10
CA VAL A 136 8.71 -9.53 -2.99
C VAL A 136 9.84 -8.68 -2.43
N LYS A 137 9.60 -7.37 -2.34
CA LYS A 137 10.54 -6.41 -1.75
C LYS A 137 10.15 -6.14 -0.31
N VAL A 138 10.99 -6.51 0.64
CA VAL A 138 10.80 -6.19 2.06
C VAL A 138 11.34 -4.80 2.34
N LEU A 139 10.54 -3.98 3.00
CA LEU A 139 10.87 -2.59 3.29
C LEU A 139 11.56 -2.48 4.66
N GLU A 140 12.46 -1.51 4.78
CA GLU A 140 13.03 -1.11 6.07
C GLU A 140 11.93 -0.61 7.02
N SER A 141 12.09 -0.93 8.30
CA SER A 141 11.16 -0.59 9.38
C SER A 141 11.54 0.70 10.08
#